data_AF-A0A923WYD9-F1
#
_entry.id   AF-A0A923WYD9-F1
#
_cell.length_a   1.000
_cell.length_b   1.000
_cell.length_c   1.000
_cell.angle_alpha   90.00
_cell.angle_beta   90.00
_cell.angle_gamma   90.00
#
_symmetry.space_group_name_H-M   'P 1'
#
loop_
_entity.id
_entity.type
_entity.pdbx_description
1 polymer ?
#
loop_
_entity_poly.entity_id
_entity_poly.type
_entity_poly.pdbx_seq_one_letter_code
_entity_poly.pdbx_strand_id
1 'polypeptide(L)'
;MAEDGHLYTLSPIVDAAGVKLNYTGRNVASTFPGYCSFHDTHVFKEIDFDEKNVPDTLSSKQMIIFFLRAISIEGWKKQSIVNSMKDLSLALEKNDFKKISEILEISFEMAKEVIVNPDAIIWSLKGHVQGLKDMQELMGTLLWQIANNKFHGTINYHWKFSSGSNIAVASGVSPLWDTKGKKLYASIRGPGLEEKMCHVGITIFEFGGQTNVLMSCLKKDHEVLKELFSQINDLSKNESEFKTWLTEFILENCENVVFRPSFINKLSPDQKNELEAAACWNLMHSQPPKKNLSFCFFRNN
;
A
#
# COMPACT_ATOMS: atom_id res chain seq x y z
N MET A 1 -12.52 13.02 -4.39
CA MET A 1 -12.02 12.43 -3.13
C MET A 1 -11.91 13.43 -1.99
N ALA A 2 -11.08 14.47 -2.08
CA ALA A 2 -11.03 15.50 -1.04
C ALA A 2 -12.30 16.37 -1.04
N GLU A 3 -12.77 16.76 0.14
CA GLU A 3 -13.87 17.69 0.37
C GLU A 3 -13.31 18.90 1.11
N ASP A 4 -13.52 20.10 0.58
CA ASP A 4 -12.93 21.35 1.08
C ASP A 4 -11.40 21.27 1.25
N GLY A 5 -10.72 20.54 0.35
CA GLY A 5 -9.28 20.36 0.37
C GLY A 5 -8.76 19.36 1.42
N HIS A 6 -9.65 18.69 2.15
CA HIS A 6 -9.32 17.77 3.23
C HIS A 6 -9.84 16.35 2.97
N LEU A 7 -9.25 15.39 3.68
CA LEU A 7 -9.59 13.97 3.61
C LEU A 7 -9.18 13.29 4.92
N TYR A 8 -9.56 12.03 5.09
CA TYR A 8 -9.09 11.21 6.21
C TYR A 8 -7.98 10.25 5.76
N THR A 9 -6.99 10.07 6.61
CA THR A 9 -5.96 9.02 6.50
C THR A 9 -6.01 8.12 7.74
N LEU A 10 -5.37 6.96 7.65
CA LEU A 10 -5.08 6.13 8.82
C LEU A 10 -3.65 6.45 9.29
N SER A 11 -3.46 6.64 10.59
CA SER A 11 -2.14 6.96 11.16
C SER A 11 -1.90 6.16 12.44
N PRO A 12 -0.67 5.63 12.64
CA PRO A 12 -0.35 4.92 13.86
C PRO A 12 -0.45 5.83 15.09
N ILE A 13 -0.78 5.25 16.24
CA ILE A 13 -0.80 5.95 17.52
C ILE A 13 0.59 5.80 18.15
N VAL A 14 1.29 6.91 18.36
CA VAL A 14 2.70 6.92 18.81
C VAL A 14 2.89 6.25 20.18
N ASP A 15 1.90 6.33 21.07
CA ASP A 15 1.98 5.82 22.46
C ASP A 15 1.17 4.53 22.71
N ALA A 16 0.59 3.91 21.68
CA ALA A 16 -0.23 2.70 21.83
C ALA A 16 -0.20 1.83 20.59
N ALA A 17 -0.35 0.51 20.75
CA ALA A 17 -0.56 -0.38 19.62
C ALA A 17 -1.94 -0.10 18.99
N GLY A 18 -1.96 0.70 17.92
CA GLY A 18 -3.21 1.13 17.29
C GLY A 18 -3.01 2.03 16.08
N VAL A 19 -4.11 2.19 15.34
CA VAL A 19 -4.23 3.10 14.21
C VAL A 19 -5.46 3.95 14.46
N LYS A 20 -5.40 5.24 14.14
CA LYS A 20 -6.54 6.16 14.23
C LYS A 20 -6.82 6.86 12.91
N LEU A 21 -8.07 7.23 12.70
CA LEU A 21 -8.47 8.15 11.65
C LEU A 21 -7.92 9.55 11.95
N ASN A 22 -7.26 10.14 10.95
CA ASN A 22 -6.68 11.46 11.03
C ASN A 22 -7.24 12.34 9.91
N TYR A 23 -7.88 13.45 10.26
CA TYR A 23 -8.36 14.43 9.29
C TYR A 23 -7.22 15.37 8.91
N THR A 24 -6.87 15.41 7.63
CA THR A 24 -5.68 16.13 7.16
C THR A 24 -5.91 16.76 5.78
N GLY A 25 -5.07 17.73 5.42
CA GLY A 25 -5.10 18.37 4.12
C GLY A 25 -4.61 17.42 3.02
N ARG A 26 -5.23 17.49 1.83
CA ARG A 26 -4.85 16.65 0.67
C ARG A 26 -3.36 16.78 0.30
N ASN A 27 -2.79 17.98 0.48
CA ASN A 27 -1.39 18.28 0.20
C ASN A 27 -0.42 17.76 1.28
N VAL A 28 -0.93 17.10 2.33
CA VAL A 28 -0.13 16.43 3.36
C VAL A 28 -0.29 14.92 3.23
N ALA A 29 -1.52 14.45 2.98
CA ALA A 29 -1.85 13.04 2.92
C ALA A 29 -1.16 12.27 1.77
N SER A 30 -1.05 12.89 0.59
CA SER A 30 -0.55 12.23 -0.61
C SER A 30 0.79 12.77 -1.10
N THR A 31 1.45 13.62 -0.31
CA THR A 31 2.78 14.11 -0.65
C THR A 31 3.83 13.07 -0.36
N PHE A 32 4.55 12.72 -1.41
CA PHE A 32 5.62 11.76 -1.39
C PHE A 32 6.90 12.43 -1.91
N PRO A 33 7.95 12.58 -1.08
CA PRO A 33 9.14 13.33 -1.50
C PRO A 33 10.16 12.48 -2.28
N GLY A 34 9.82 11.26 -2.68
CA GLY A 34 10.77 10.36 -3.35
C GLY A 34 11.03 10.67 -4.83
N TYR A 35 10.36 11.66 -5.41
CA TYR A 35 10.75 12.27 -6.69
C TYR A 35 11.04 13.76 -6.49
N CYS A 36 12.00 14.30 -7.24
CA CYS A 36 12.11 15.75 -7.34
C CYS A 36 10.93 16.29 -8.15
N SER A 37 10.56 17.55 -7.93
CA SER A 37 9.39 18.19 -8.56
C SER A 37 9.38 18.06 -10.09
N PHE A 38 10.55 18.03 -10.73
CA PHE A 38 10.67 17.83 -12.17
C PHE A 38 10.27 16.41 -12.60
N HIS A 39 10.83 15.36 -11.97
CA HIS A 39 10.53 13.99 -12.33
C HIS A 39 9.09 13.61 -12.00
N ASP A 40 8.58 14.10 -10.88
CA ASP A 40 7.19 13.92 -10.47
C ASP A 40 6.23 14.48 -11.54
N THR A 41 6.46 15.73 -11.96
CA THR A 41 5.64 16.41 -12.96
C THR A 41 5.73 15.78 -14.35
N HIS A 42 6.85 15.19 -14.74
CA HIS A 42 7.03 14.65 -16.10
C HIS A 42 6.63 13.18 -16.24
N VAL A 43 6.93 12.35 -15.24
CA VAL A 43 6.66 10.91 -15.30
C VAL A 43 5.16 10.63 -15.13
N PHE A 44 4.49 11.37 -14.24
CA PHE A 44 3.08 11.11 -13.91
C PHE A 44 2.10 11.98 -14.70
N LYS A 45 2.59 12.90 -15.55
CA LYS A 45 1.75 13.80 -16.35
C LYS A 45 0.63 13.10 -17.12
N GLU A 46 0.90 11.90 -17.65
CA GLU A 46 -0.05 11.16 -18.48
C GLU A 46 -1.20 10.51 -17.71
N ILE A 47 -1.11 10.48 -16.37
CA ILE A 47 -2.15 9.99 -15.47
C ILE A 47 -2.72 11.11 -14.58
N ASP A 48 -2.18 12.32 -14.66
CA ASP A 48 -2.75 13.52 -14.06
C ASP A 48 -3.83 14.09 -14.99
N PHE A 49 -4.95 13.38 -15.05
CA PHE A 49 -6.10 13.77 -15.85
C PHE A 49 -6.71 15.08 -15.36
N ASP A 50 -7.06 15.96 -16.29
CA ASP A 50 -8.03 17.04 -16.02
C ASP A 50 -9.44 16.58 -16.41
N GLU A 51 -10.47 17.30 -15.98
CA GLU A 51 -11.88 16.99 -16.29
C GLU A 51 -12.18 16.98 -17.80
N LYS A 52 -11.27 17.45 -18.67
CA LYS A 52 -11.49 17.69 -20.09
C LYS A 52 -10.78 16.69 -21.03
N ASN A 53 -9.80 15.93 -20.55
CA ASN A 53 -8.96 15.04 -21.39
C ASN A 53 -8.96 13.60 -20.89
N VAL A 54 -10.09 12.92 -21.08
CA VAL A 54 -10.36 11.62 -20.46
C VAL A 54 -10.39 10.53 -21.53
N PRO A 55 -9.54 9.51 -21.41
CA PRO A 55 -9.66 8.36 -22.28
C PRO A 55 -10.69 7.37 -21.71
N ASP A 56 -11.61 6.89 -22.56
CA ASP A 56 -12.55 5.82 -22.19
C ASP A 56 -11.82 4.55 -21.73
N THR A 57 -10.60 4.33 -22.21
CA THR A 57 -9.73 3.20 -21.90
C THR A 57 -8.33 3.67 -21.57
N LEU A 58 -7.75 3.13 -20.50
CA LEU A 58 -6.37 3.44 -20.16
C LEU A 58 -5.42 2.73 -21.12
N SER A 59 -4.43 3.44 -21.63
CA SER A 59 -3.35 2.84 -22.41
C SER A 59 -2.45 1.97 -21.53
N SER A 60 -1.76 1.00 -22.12
CA SER A 60 -0.77 0.18 -21.39
C SER A 60 0.32 1.02 -20.72
N LYS A 61 0.67 2.17 -21.33
CA LYS A 61 1.61 3.13 -20.74
C LYS A 61 1.05 3.73 -19.45
N GLN A 62 -0.18 4.21 -19.47
CA GLN A 62 -0.85 4.76 -18.28
C GLN A 62 -0.98 3.72 -17.17
N MET A 63 -1.32 2.47 -17.50
CA MET A 63 -1.36 1.37 -16.52
C MET A 63 0.01 1.15 -15.85
N ILE A 64 1.10 1.20 -16.61
CA ILE A 64 2.46 1.08 -16.06
C ILE A 64 2.84 2.30 -15.22
N ILE A 65 2.41 3.51 -15.60
CA ILE A 65 2.68 4.73 -14.82
C ILE A 65 1.92 4.70 -13.48
N PHE A 66 0.67 4.23 -13.46
CA PHE A 66 -0.06 3.97 -12.21
C PHE A 66 0.65 2.93 -11.33
N PHE A 67 1.12 1.84 -11.95
CA PHE A 67 1.89 0.82 -11.23
C PHE A 67 3.18 1.41 -10.64
N LEU A 68 3.93 2.19 -11.42
CA LEU A 68 5.13 2.88 -10.95
C LEU A 68 4.82 3.80 -9.78
N ARG A 69 3.73 4.59 -9.85
CA ARG A 69 3.32 5.49 -8.76
C ARG A 69 3.08 4.72 -7.46
N ALA A 70 2.32 3.64 -7.53
CA ALA A 70 2.00 2.79 -6.38
C ALA A 70 3.26 2.18 -5.74
N ILE A 71 4.19 1.65 -6.55
CA ILE A 71 5.45 1.07 -6.07
C ILE A 71 6.41 2.12 -5.55
N SER A 72 6.45 3.32 -6.16
CA SER A 72 7.39 4.37 -5.76
C SER A 72 7.14 4.84 -4.32
N ILE A 73 5.86 5.03 -3.97
CA ILE A 73 5.45 5.45 -2.62
C ILE A 73 5.92 4.42 -1.59
N GLU A 74 5.64 3.15 -1.86
CA GLU A 74 6.01 2.03 -1.01
C GLU A 74 7.54 1.88 -0.89
N GLY A 75 8.27 1.99 -2.02
CA GLY A 75 9.72 1.87 -2.07
C GLY A 75 10.45 2.88 -1.20
N TRP A 76 9.99 4.12 -1.13
CA TRP A 76 10.62 5.15 -0.29
C TRP A 76 10.16 5.13 1.16
N LYS A 77 8.93 4.71 1.46
CA LYS A 77 8.57 4.36 2.85
C LYS A 77 9.53 3.30 3.37
N LYS A 78 9.78 2.26 2.56
CA LYS A 78 10.74 1.20 2.86
C LYS A 78 12.17 1.72 2.99
N GLN A 79 12.60 2.61 2.10
CA GLN A 79 13.90 3.27 2.20
C GLN A 79 14.05 4.04 3.51
N SER A 80 13.01 4.75 3.93
CA SER A 80 12.98 5.51 5.18
C SER A 80 13.11 4.58 6.38
N ILE A 81 12.36 3.46 6.40
CA ILE A 81 12.49 2.42 7.44
C ILE A 81 13.92 1.85 7.47
N VAL A 82 14.49 1.49 6.32
CA VAL A 82 15.86 0.95 6.24
C VAL A 82 16.87 1.95 6.78
N ASN A 83 16.72 3.24 6.48
CA ASN A 83 17.61 4.29 7.01
C ASN A 83 17.48 4.41 8.53
N SER A 84 16.25 4.50 9.06
CA SER A 84 16.01 4.55 10.51
C SER A 84 16.53 3.31 11.23
N MET A 85 16.38 2.13 10.65
CA MET A 85 16.88 0.88 11.23
C MET A 85 18.42 0.77 11.20
N LYS A 86 19.08 1.32 10.17
CA LYS A 86 20.55 1.43 10.15
C LYS A 86 21.04 2.36 11.25
N ASP A 87 20.38 3.50 11.42
CA ASP A 87 20.70 4.44 12.49
C ASP A 87 20.47 3.81 13.87
N LEU A 88 19.38 3.05 14.03
CA LEU A 88 19.10 2.29 15.25
C LEU A 88 20.18 1.25 15.52
N SER A 89 20.58 0.48 14.51
CA SER A 89 21.65 -0.51 14.63
C SER A 89 22.96 0.12 15.10
N LEU A 90 23.34 1.27 14.53
CA LEU A 90 24.54 2.02 14.93
C LEU A 90 24.43 2.59 16.36
N ALA A 91 23.24 3.05 16.75
CA ALA A 91 23.00 3.56 18.10
C ALA A 91 23.07 2.43 19.14
N LEU A 92 22.55 1.24 18.83
CA LEU A 92 22.65 0.05 19.66
C LEU A 92 24.11 -0.41 19.85
N GLU A 93 24.90 -0.46 18.77
CA GLU A 93 26.33 -0.79 18.85
C GLU A 93 27.11 0.15 19.78
N LYS A 94 26.71 1.43 19.85
CA LYS A 94 27.35 2.46 20.68
C LYS A 94 26.74 2.60 22.07
N ASN A 95 25.67 1.87 22.38
CA ASN A 95 24.84 2.10 23.57
C ASN A 95 24.36 3.57 23.70
N ASP A 96 24.04 4.21 22.57
CA ASP A 96 23.53 5.58 22.53
C ASP A 96 22.01 5.60 22.81
N PHE A 97 21.65 5.45 24.08
CA PHE A 97 20.26 5.40 24.54
C PHE A 97 19.45 6.66 24.20
N LYS A 98 20.11 7.81 24.10
CA LYS A 98 19.45 9.04 23.70
C LYS A 98 19.02 8.95 22.24
N LYS A 99 19.93 8.49 21.36
CA LYS A 99 19.62 8.32 19.95
C LYS A 99 18.57 7.22 19.71
N ILE A 100 18.61 6.13 20.49
CA ILE A 100 17.58 5.07 20.45
C ILE A 100 16.21 5.64 20.83
N SER A 101 16.13 6.40 21.91
CA SER A 101 14.90 7.08 22.36
C SER A 101 14.35 8.03 21.29
N GLU A 102 15.20 8.80 20.63
CA GLU A 102 14.80 9.69 19.52
C GLU A 102 14.28 8.92 18.29
N ILE A 103 14.94 7.83 17.89
CA ILE A 103 14.57 7.06 16.69
C ILE A 103 13.26 6.30 16.88
N LEU A 104 13.08 5.71 18.07
CA LEU A 104 11.90 4.90 18.38
C LEU A 104 10.74 5.70 18.97
N GLU A 105 10.95 7.00 19.22
CA GLU A 105 9.97 7.89 19.88
C GLU A 105 9.49 7.34 21.23
N ILE A 106 10.40 6.74 22.01
CA ILE A 106 10.13 6.17 23.34
C ILE A 106 10.88 6.91 24.45
N SER A 107 10.50 6.67 25.71
CA SER A 107 11.23 7.21 26.86
C SER A 107 12.67 6.68 26.93
N PHE A 108 13.56 7.46 27.55
CA PHE A 108 14.96 7.09 27.73
C PHE A 108 15.12 5.81 28.57
N GLU A 109 14.25 5.61 29.55
CA GLU A 109 14.19 4.42 30.39
C GLU A 109 13.83 3.18 29.56
N MET A 110 12.79 3.27 28.72
CA MET A 110 12.42 2.18 27.81
C MET A 110 13.53 1.89 26.79
N ALA A 111 14.23 2.91 26.30
CA ALA A 111 15.35 2.72 25.37
C ALA A 111 16.48 1.85 25.95
N LYS A 112 16.68 1.87 27.28
CA LYS A 112 17.63 0.97 27.95
C LYS A 112 17.20 -0.49 27.94
N GLU A 113 15.89 -0.75 27.89
CA GLU A 113 15.30 -2.09 27.89
C GLU A 113 15.25 -2.71 26.48
N VAL A 114 15.24 -1.91 25.41
CA VAL A 114 15.16 -2.38 23.99
C VAL A 114 16.31 -3.33 23.59
N ILE A 115 17.43 -3.36 24.32
CA ILE A 115 18.62 -4.19 24.02
C ILE A 115 18.37 -5.72 24.18
N VAL A 116 17.21 -6.17 24.66
CA VAL A 116 17.00 -7.60 24.97
C VAL A 116 17.17 -8.56 23.76
N ASN A 117 17.12 -8.08 22.51
CA ASN A 117 17.35 -8.94 21.34
C ASN A 117 17.96 -8.21 20.11
N PRO A 118 19.29 -7.95 20.07
CA PRO A 118 19.94 -7.29 18.93
C PRO A 118 19.85 -8.12 17.64
N ASP A 119 19.84 -9.45 17.74
CA ASP A 119 19.71 -10.33 16.58
C ASP A 119 18.38 -10.10 15.86
N ALA A 120 17.26 -9.97 16.60
CA ALA A 120 15.95 -9.68 15.99
C ALA A 120 15.96 -8.38 15.17
N ILE A 121 16.65 -7.35 15.64
CA ILE A 121 16.77 -6.06 14.94
C ILE A 121 17.62 -6.23 13.67
N ILE A 122 18.75 -6.93 13.76
CA ILE A 122 19.62 -7.22 12.61
C ILE A 122 18.86 -8.04 11.56
N TRP A 123 18.11 -9.06 11.97
CA TRP A 123 17.30 -9.90 11.07
C TRP A 123 16.20 -9.09 10.40
N SER A 124 15.49 -8.26 11.16
CA SER A 124 14.48 -7.36 10.61
C SER A 124 15.08 -6.38 9.60
N LEU A 125 16.23 -5.77 9.91
CA LEU A 125 16.95 -4.88 8.99
C LEU A 125 17.34 -5.60 7.69
N LYS A 126 17.86 -6.83 7.76
CA LYS A 126 18.17 -7.64 6.56
C LYS A 126 16.92 -7.86 5.71
N GLY A 127 15.79 -8.19 6.33
CA GLY A 127 14.51 -8.36 5.66
C GLY A 127 14.05 -7.10 4.91
N HIS A 128 14.11 -5.95 5.59
CA HIS A 128 13.76 -4.65 5.00
C HIS A 128 14.71 -4.24 3.86
N VAL A 129 16.02 -4.46 4.02
CA VAL A 129 17.02 -4.19 2.97
C VAL A 129 16.76 -5.04 1.73
N GLN A 130 16.48 -6.34 1.90
CA GLN A 130 16.14 -7.19 0.76
C GLN A 130 14.84 -6.75 0.09
N GLY A 131 13.80 -6.43 0.87
CA GLY A 131 12.54 -5.91 0.32
C GLY A 131 12.71 -4.59 -0.45
N LEU A 132 13.57 -3.69 0.05
CA LEU A 132 13.92 -2.46 -0.65
C LEU A 132 14.62 -2.74 -1.99
N LYS A 133 15.57 -3.68 -2.01
CA LYS A 133 16.28 -4.09 -3.24
C LYS A 133 15.30 -4.62 -4.29
N ASP A 134 14.35 -5.47 -3.88
CA ASP A 134 13.34 -6.04 -4.76
C ASP A 134 12.45 -4.93 -5.38
N MET A 135 12.04 -3.95 -4.57
CA MET A 135 11.27 -2.79 -5.02
C MET A 135 12.06 -1.88 -5.96
N GLN A 136 13.34 -1.63 -5.69
CA GLN A 136 14.20 -0.84 -6.56
C GLN A 136 14.40 -1.51 -7.93
N GLU A 137 14.58 -2.84 -7.97
CA GLU A 137 14.66 -3.61 -9.23
C GLU A 137 13.35 -3.50 -10.02
N LEU A 138 12.20 -3.60 -9.34
CA LEU A 138 10.88 -3.42 -9.94
C LEU A 138 10.71 -2.01 -10.52
N MET A 139 10.99 -0.98 -9.74
CA MET A 139 10.93 0.42 -10.19
C MET A 139 11.83 0.65 -11.41
N GLY A 140 13.07 0.15 -11.38
CA GLY A 140 14.00 0.23 -12.50
C GLY A 140 13.45 -0.45 -13.76
N THR A 141 12.79 -1.60 -13.60
CA THR A 141 12.13 -2.32 -14.70
C THR A 141 10.97 -1.51 -15.30
N LEU A 142 10.14 -0.89 -14.46
CA LEU A 142 9.01 -0.06 -14.91
C LEU A 142 9.49 1.22 -15.60
N LEU A 143 10.48 1.91 -15.03
CA LEU A 143 11.11 3.09 -15.62
C LEU A 143 11.76 2.77 -16.97
N TRP A 144 12.46 1.63 -17.08
CA TRP A 144 13.04 1.18 -18.34
C TRP A 144 11.95 0.93 -19.40
N GLN A 145 10.83 0.30 -19.03
CA GLN A 145 9.69 0.08 -19.93
C GLN A 145 9.10 1.41 -20.43
N ILE A 146 8.95 2.40 -19.55
CA ILE A 146 8.48 3.75 -19.91
C ILE A 146 9.47 4.44 -20.86
N ALA A 147 10.75 4.47 -20.51
CA ALA A 147 11.79 5.15 -21.29
C ALA A 147 11.96 4.56 -22.70
N ASN A 148 11.70 3.26 -22.87
CA ASN A 148 11.89 2.55 -24.15
C ASN A 148 10.57 2.27 -24.89
N ASN A 149 9.44 2.79 -24.41
CA ASN A 149 8.10 2.51 -24.96
C ASN A 149 7.79 1.00 -25.10
N LYS A 150 8.16 0.19 -24.09
CA LYS A 150 7.97 -1.27 -24.06
C LYS A 150 6.97 -1.65 -22.98
N PHE A 151 5.68 -1.71 -23.33
CA PHE A 151 4.59 -1.87 -22.34
C PHE A 151 4.02 -3.30 -22.20
N HIS A 152 4.74 -4.31 -22.66
CA HIS A 152 4.31 -5.72 -22.64
C HIS A 152 4.91 -6.54 -21.48
N GLY A 153 5.75 -5.92 -20.65
CA GLY A 153 6.41 -6.56 -19.51
C GLY A 153 5.55 -6.61 -18.24
N THR A 154 4.32 -6.09 -18.29
CA THR A 154 3.36 -6.10 -17.19
C THR A 154 2.06 -6.78 -17.59
N ILE A 155 1.42 -7.44 -16.63
CA ILE A 155 0.02 -7.84 -16.73
C ILE A 155 -0.81 -6.84 -15.95
N ASN A 156 -1.90 -6.38 -16.54
CA ASN A 156 -2.72 -5.29 -16.03
C ASN A 156 -4.20 -5.70 -16.07
N TYR A 157 -4.91 -5.46 -14.98
CA TYR A 157 -6.34 -5.64 -14.85
C TYR A 157 -7.00 -4.30 -14.53
N HIS A 158 -8.15 -4.03 -15.15
CA HIS A 158 -8.91 -2.80 -15.01
C HIS A 158 -10.39 -3.14 -14.85
N TRP A 159 -10.94 -2.84 -13.68
CA TRP A 159 -12.37 -2.92 -13.42
C TRP A 159 -12.95 -1.52 -13.21
N LYS A 160 -14.22 -1.35 -13.57
CA LYS A 160 -14.96 -0.11 -13.41
C LYS A 160 -16.25 -0.35 -12.64
N PHE A 161 -16.56 0.53 -11.69
CA PHE A 161 -17.88 0.61 -11.07
C PHE A 161 -18.58 1.88 -11.52
N SER A 162 -19.88 1.77 -11.80
CA SER A 162 -20.73 2.90 -12.17
C SER A 162 -20.96 3.88 -11.01
N SER A 163 -20.74 3.43 -9.77
CA SER A 163 -20.82 4.26 -8.57
C SER A 163 -19.47 4.89 -8.23
N GLY A 164 -19.51 6.07 -7.61
CA GLY A 164 -18.35 6.65 -6.94
C GLY A 164 -17.80 5.76 -5.80
N SER A 165 -16.56 6.03 -5.41
CA SER A 165 -15.87 5.40 -4.30
C SER A 165 -15.72 6.38 -3.15
N ASN A 166 -15.79 5.86 -1.93
CA ASN A 166 -15.50 6.63 -0.73
C ASN A 166 -14.00 6.64 -0.38
N ILE A 167 -13.15 6.04 -1.22
CA ILE A 167 -11.71 5.93 -1.01
C ILE A 167 -10.91 6.19 -2.29
N ALA A 168 -9.65 6.57 -2.11
CA ALA A 168 -8.63 6.44 -3.14
C ALA A 168 -7.44 5.66 -2.59
N VAL A 169 -6.80 4.87 -3.45
CA VAL A 169 -5.70 3.96 -3.10
C VAL A 169 -4.59 4.10 -4.13
N ALA A 170 -3.35 4.12 -3.67
CA ALA A 170 -2.17 3.93 -4.52
C ALA A 170 -1.10 3.19 -3.71
N SER A 171 -1.15 1.85 -3.72
CA SER A 171 -0.32 1.00 -2.85
C SER A 171 0.39 -0.10 -3.63
N GLY A 172 1.65 -0.35 -3.29
CA GLY A 172 2.37 -1.56 -3.66
C GLY A 172 2.16 -2.64 -2.61
N VAL A 173 1.68 -3.81 -3.00
CA VAL A 173 1.34 -4.89 -2.07
C VAL A 173 2.04 -6.19 -2.46
N SER A 174 2.34 -7.04 -1.48
CA SER A 174 2.86 -8.39 -1.68
C SER A 174 1.89 -9.39 -1.06
N PRO A 175 0.84 -9.80 -1.79
CA PRO A 175 -0.23 -10.61 -1.21
C PRO A 175 0.35 -11.95 -0.74
N LEU A 176 0.10 -12.31 0.53
CA LEU A 176 0.58 -13.58 1.09
C LEU A 176 -0.37 -14.75 0.78
N TRP A 177 -1.64 -14.43 0.55
CA TRP A 177 -2.74 -15.37 0.44
C TRP A 177 -3.56 -15.10 -0.81
N ASP A 178 -4.16 -16.14 -1.38
CA ASP A 178 -5.19 -16.00 -2.41
C ASP A 178 -6.57 -15.68 -1.81
N THR A 179 -7.59 -15.49 -2.65
CA THR A 179 -8.96 -15.16 -2.20
C THR A 179 -9.62 -16.26 -1.36
N LYS A 180 -9.05 -17.48 -1.39
CA LYS A 180 -9.54 -18.67 -0.67
C LYS A 180 -8.70 -18.97 0.57
N GLY A 181 -7.75 -18.09 0.92
CA GLY A 181 -6.87 -18.25 2.08
C GLY A 181 -5.75 -19.27 1.88
N LYS A 182 -5.39 -19.62 0.64
CA LYS A 182 -4.21 -20.44 0.32
C LYS A 182 -2.98 -19.55 0.22
N LYS A 183 -1.87 -19.95 0.85
CA LYS A 183 -0.59 -19.22 0.72
C LYS A 183 -0.10 -19.19 -0.72
N LEU A 184 0.40 -18.04 -1.16
CA LEU A 184 1.07 -17.91 -2.46
C LEU A 184 2.54 -18.34 -2.43
N TYR A 185 3.16 -18.25 -1.25
CA TYR A 185 4.58 -18.57 -1.02
C TYR A 185 4.72 -19.71 -0.02
N ALA A 186 5.75 -20.55 -0.21
CA ALA A 186 6.00 -21.68 0.69
C ALA A 186 6.52 -21.21 2.05
N SER A 187 7.26 -20.09 2.08
CA SER A 187 7.79 -19.50 3.31
C SER A 187 7.70 -17.98 3.33
N ILE A 188 7.33 -17.43 4.49
CA ILE A 188 7.40 -16.00 4.79
C ILE A 188 8.78 -15.77 5.39
N ARG A 189 9.78 -15.51 4.54
CA ARG A 189 11.17 -15.07 4.86
C ARG A 189 11.69 -15.47 6.25
N GLY A 190 12.02 -16.74 6.44
CA GLY A 190 12.98 -17.18 7.45
C GLY A 190 14.43 -17.11 6.92
N PRO A 191 15.46 -17.21 7.78
CA PRO A 191 16.86 -17.20 7.35
C PRO A 191 17.15 -18.31 6.33
N GLY A 192 17.75 -17.97 5.18
CA GLY A 192 18.15 -18.93 4.14
C GLY A 192 17.11 -19.25 3.06
N LEU A 193 15.94 -18.62 3.09
CA LEU A 193 14.88 -18.83 2.09
C LEU A 193 14.77 -17.62 1.16
N GLU A 194 15.31 -17.79 -0.05
CA GLU A 194 15.42 -16.81 -1.13
C GLU A 194 14.12 -16.63 -1.94
N GLU A 195 12.94 -16.92 -1.39
CA GLU A 195 11.70 -16.73 -2.14
C GLU A 195 11.45 -15.22 -2.35
N LYS A 196 11.64 -14.77 -3.58
CA LYS A 196 11.34 -13.41 -4.03
C LYS A 196 9.83 -13.21 -3.95
N MET A 197 9.43 -12.20 -3.18
CA MET A 197 8.04 -11.82 -3.06
C MET A 197 7.62 -11.10 -4.35
N CYS A 198 6.46 -11.44 -4.88
CA CYS A 198 5.89 -10.73 -6.01
C CYS A 198 5.19 -9.47 -5.50
N HIS A 199 5.23 -8.42 -6.30
CA HIS A 199 4.57 -7.16 -5.99
C HIS A 199 3.43 -6.91 -6.97
N VAL A 200 2.29 -6.50 -6.42
CA VAL A 200 1.13 -6.02 -7.15
C VAL A 200 0.95 -4.54 -6.84
N GLY A 201 0.85 -3.70 -7.87
CA GLY A 201 0.40 -2.33 -7.69
C GLY A 201 -1.12 -2.30 -7.74
N ILE A 202 -1.76 -1.69 -6.74
CA ILE A 202 -3.19 -1.40 -6.75
C ILE A 202 -3.39 0.11 -6.76
N THR A 203 -4.23 0.58 -7.69
CA THR A 203 -4.68 1.97 -7.73
C THR A 203 -6.19 2.01 -7.82
N ILE A 204 -6.82 2.76 -6.93
CA ILE A 204 -8.26 3.04 -6.96
C ILE A 204 -8.45 4.54 -6.97
N PHE A 205 -9.17 5.02 -7.96
CA PHE A 205 -9.48 6.43 -8.10
C PHE A 205 -10.83 6.61 -8.77
N GLU A 206 -11.47 7.71 -8.42
CA GLU A 206 -12.68 8.13 -9.12
C GLU A 206 -12.30 9.01 -10.30
N PHE A 207 -12.98 8.77 -11.41
CA PHE A 207 -12.89 9.64 -12.56
C PHE A 207 -14.17 9.53 -13.40
N GLY A 208 -14.73 10.65 -13.86
CA GLY A 208 -15.96 10.65 -14.68
C GLY A 208 -17.20 10.08 -13.98
N GLY A 209 -17.28 10.22 -12.65
CA GLY A 209 -18.36 9.63 -11.83
C GLY A 209 -18.26 8.11 -11.62
N GLN A 210 -17.24 7.47 -12.20
CA GLN A 210 -16.98 6.04 -12.07
C GLN A 210 -15.80 5.79 -11.14
N THR A 211 -15.81 4.64 -10.47
CA THR A 211 -14.63 4.14 -9.77
C THR A 211 -13.80 3.27 -10.71
N ASN A 212 -12.51 3.56 -10.83
CA ASN A 212 -11.55 2.75 -11.55
C ASN A 212 -10.72 1.96 -10.54
N VAL A 213 -10.62 0.64 -10.74
CA VAL A 213 -9.80 -0.26 -9.95
C VAL A 213 -8.75 -0.86 -10.88
N LEU A 214 -7.49 -0.56 -10.63
CA LEU A 214 -6.35 -1.06 -11.40
C LEU A 214 -5.53 -1.99 -10.53
N MET A 215 -5.15 -3.14 -11.08
CA MET A 215 -4.13 -4.01 -10.49
C MET A 215 -3.10 -4.42 -11.55
N SER A 216 -1.82 -4.30 -11.20
CA SER A 216 -0.71 -4.56 -12.12
C SER A 216 0.39 -5.37 -11.46
N CYS A 217 1.00 -6.30 -12.21
CA CYS A 217 2.20 -7.01 -11.79
C CYS A 217 3.18 -7.15 -12.96
N LEU A 218 4.43 -7.51 -12.69
CA LEU A 218 5.34 -7.90 -13.78
C LEU A 218 4.90 -9.22 -14.38
N LYS A 219 5.07 -9.37 -15.69
CA LYS A 219 4.74 -10.61 -16.41
C LYS A 219 5.54 -11.81 -15.89
N LYS A 220 6.80 -11.60 -15.47
CA LYS A 220 7.64 -12.65 -14.87
C LYS A 220 7.10 -13.19 -13.53
N ASP A 221 6.35 -12.35 -12.81
CA ASP A 221 5.76 -12.68 -11.51
C ASP A 221 4.34 -13.24 -11.64
N HIS A 222 3.73 -13.14 -12.84
CA HIS A 222 2.35 -13.55 -13.08
C HIS A 222 2.14 -15.05 -12.89
N GLU A 223 3.14 -15.90 -13.15
CA GLU A 223 2.99 -17.35 -12.94
C GLU A 223 2.67 -17.71 -11.48
N VAL A 224 3.21 -16.96 -10.52
CA VAL A 224 2.92 -17.12 -9.09
C VAL A 224 1.54 -16.54 -8.74
N LEU A 225 1.17 -15.43 -9.39
CA LEU A 225 -0.06 -14.68 -9.10
C LEU A 225 -1.27 -15.07 -9.95
N LYS A 226 -1.12 -15.95 -10.94
CA LYS A 226 -2.15 -16.23 -11.96
C LYS A 226 -3.45 -16.74 -11.35
N GLU A 227 -3.35 -17.60 -10.34
CA GLU A 227 -4.51 -18.17 -9.66
C GLU A 227 -5.23 -17.09 -8.87
N LEU A 228 -4.51 -16.23 -8.14
CA LEU A 228 -5.07 -15.07 -7.45
C LEU A 228 -5.83 -14.17 -8.44
N PHE A 229 -5.20 -13.79 -9.56
CA PHE A 229 -5.86 -12.92 -10.54
C PHE A 229 -7.05 -13.59 -11.24
N SER A 230 -7.00 -14.90 -11.49
CA SER A 230 -8.15 -15.64 -12.01
C SER A 230 -9.32 -15.59 -11.04
N GLN A 231 -9.06 -15.83 -9.75
CA GLN A 231 -10.08 -15.76 -8.71
C GLN A 231 -10.67 -14.35 -8.57
N ILE A 232 -9.84 -13.30 -8.61
CA ILE A 232 -10.31 -11.91 -8.58
C ILE A 232 -11.22 -11.62 -9.79
N ASN A 233 -10.82 -12.06 -10.99
CA ASN A 233 -11.65 -11.92 -12.18
C ASN A 233 -13.00 -12.64 -12.06
N ASP A 234 -13.01 -13.84 -11.47
CA ASP A 234 -14.25 -14.57 -11.23
C ASP A 234 -15.14 -13.85 -10.20
N LEU A 235 -14.57 -13.35 -9.09
CA LEU A 235 -15.28 -12.53 -8.12
C LEU A 235 -15.88 -11.27 -8.76
N SER A 236 -15.16 -10.63 -9.68
CA SER A 236 -15.61 -9.40 -10.35
C SER A 236 -16.91 -9.57 -11.16
N LYS A 237 -17.32 -10.81 -11.47
CA LYS A 237 -18.61 -11.11 -12.11
C LYS A 237 -19.80 -10.86 -11.17
N ASN A 238 -19.59 -10.88 -9.86
CA ASN A 238 -20.55 -10.46 -8.86
C ASN A 238 -20.06 -9.18 -8.18
N GLU A 239 -20.57 -8.03 -8.63
CA GLU A 239 -20.11 -6.72 -8.17
C GLU A 239 -20.19 -6.55 -6.64
N SER A 240 -21.23 -7.08 -5.99
CA SER A 240 -21.37 -6.95 -4.54
C SER A 240 -20.31 -7.75 -3.79
N GLU A 241 -20.05 -8.99 -4.19
CA GLU A 241 -19.00 -9.83 -3.58
C GLU A 241 -17.62 -9.23 -3.83
N PHE A 242 -17.37 -8.76 -5.06
CA PHE A 242 -16.10 -8.14 -5.40
C PHE A 242 -15.84 -6.85 -4.61
N LYS A 243 -16.85 -5.99 -4.41
CA LYS A 243 -16.74 -4.77 -3.59
C LYS A 243 -16.47 -5.08 -2.11
N THR A 244 -17.06 -6.15 -1.57
CA THR A 244 -16.78 -6.62 -0.21
C THR A 244 -15.35 -7.11 -0.10
N TRP A 245 -14.94 -8.04 -0.97
CA TRP A 245 -13.57 -8.56 -1.00
C TRP A 245 -12.54 -7.44 -1.17
N LEU A 246 -12.80 -6.48 -2.05
CA LEU A 246 -11.89 -5.37 -2.31
C LEU A 246 -11.75 -4.46 -1.08
N THR A 247 -12.84 -4.24 -0.32
CA THR A 247 -12.80 -3.50 0.95
C THR A 247 -11.88 -4.18 1.96
N GLU A 248 -12.01 -5.50 2.12
CA GLU A 248 -11.18 -6.32 3.00
C GLU A 248 -9.71 -6.32 2.55
N PHE A 249 -9.47 -6.59 1.26
CA PHE A 249 -8.14 -6.61 0.67
C PHE A 249 -7.39 -5.29 0.87
N ILE A 250 -8.08 -4.15 0.71
CA ILE A 250 -7.49 -2.82 0.91
C ILE A 250 -7.07 -2.62 2.35
N LEU A 251 -7.93 -2.97 3.32
CA LEU A 251 -7.60 -2.81 4.72
C LEU A 251 -6.45 -3.71 5.15
N GLU A 252 -6.39 -4.92 4.60
CA GLU A 252 -5.38 -5.92 4.92
C GLU A 252 -4.02 -5.65 4.29
N ASN A 253 -3.98 -5.04 3.09
CA ASN A 253 -2.76 -5.02 2.29
C ASN A 253 -2.31 -3.61 1.90
N CYS A 254 -3.18 -2.60 1.95
CA CYS A 254 -2.86 -1.26 1.45
C CYS A 254 -2.57 -0.29 2.59
N GLU A 255 -1.37 0.30 2.59
CA GLU A 255 -1.02 1.34 3.56
C GLU A 255 -1.39 2.75 3.09
N ASN A 256 -1.43 2.99 1.78
CA ASN A 256 -1.69 4.32 1.22
C ASN A 256 -3.15 4.40 0.74
N VAL A 257 -4.03 4.60 1.73
CA VAL A 257 -5.48 4.72 1.55
C VAL A 257 -5.92 6.05 2.13
N VAL A 258 -6.70 6.79 1.35
CA VAL A 258 -7.37 8.02 1.80
C VAL A 258 -8.87 7.85 1.71
N PHE A 259 -9.60 8.45 2.64
CA PHE A 259 -11.05 8.33 2.76
C PHE A 259 -11.73 9.68 2.58
N ARG A 260 -12.88 9.66 1.90
CA ARG A 260 -13.76 10.81 1.73
C ARG A 260 -14.33 11.27 3.08
N PRO A 261 -14.29 12.56 3.44
CA PRO A 261 -14.82 13.04 4.73
C PRO A 261 -16.29 12.72 4.97
N SER A 262 -17.16 12.96 3.99
CA SER A 262 -18.60 12.67 4.10
C SER A 262 -18.90 11.18 4.37
N PHE A 263 -18.03 10.27 3.92
CA PHE A 263 -18.15 8.85 4.26
C PHE A 263 -17.78 8.60 5.72
N ILE A 264 -16.58 9.02 6.14
CA ILE A 264 -16.10 8.81 7.51
C ILE A 264 -17.02 9.46 8.54
N ASN A 265 -17.55 10.65 8.24
CA ASN A 265 -18.44 11.38 9.14
C ASN A 265 -19.81 10.72 9.32
N LYS A 266 -20.26 9.91 8.35
CA LYS A 266 -21.50 9.13 8.45
C LYS A 266 -21.33 7.82 9.23
N LEU A 267 -20.10 7.33 9.41
CA LEU A 267 -19.86 6.09 10.16
C LEU A 267 -20.22 6.27 11.64
N SER A 268 -20.88 5.27 12.21
CA SER A 268 -21.10 5.20 13.65
C SER A 268 -19.77 5.06 14.41
N PRO A 269 -19.73 5.34 15.73
CA PRO A 269 -18.54 5.08 16.54
C PRO A 269 -18.03 3.64 16.42
N ASP A 270 -18.93 2.66 16.41
CA ASP A 270 -18.56 1.24 16.26
C ASP A 270 -17.96 0.94 14.88
N GLN A 271 -18.49 1.54 13.82
CA GLN A 271 -17.93 1.39 12.47
C GLN A 271 -16.54 2.03 12.32
N LYS A 272 -16.29 3.16 12.99
CA LYS A 272 -14.97 3.78 13.03
C LYS A 272 -13.97 2.90 13.79
N ASN A 273 -14.38 2.37 14.94
CA ASN A 273 -13.57 1.42 15.71
C ASN A 273 -13.27 0.14 14.91
N GLU A 274 -14.26 -0.38 14.17
CA GLU A 274 -14.08 -1.53 13.28
C GLU A 274 -13.06 -1.24 12.17
N LEU A 275 -13.15 -0.08 11.53
CA LEU A 275 -12.21 0.38 10.51
C LEU A 275 -10.78 0.50 11.06
N GLU A 276 -10.61 1.16 12.20
CA GLU A 276 -9.32 1.34 12.87
C GLU A 276 -8.74 -0.01 13.34
N ALA A 277 -9.56 -0.91 13.87
CA ALA A 277 -9.13 -2.25 14.28
C ALA A 277 -8.76 -3.14 13.07
N ALA A 278 -9.45 -3.01 11.94
CA ALA A 278 -9.10 -3.70 10.70
C ALA A 278 -7.76 -3.19 10.15
N ALA A 279 -7.54 -1.88 10.15
CA ALA A 279 -6.28 -1.28 9.74
C ALA A 279 -5.11 -1.64 10.68
N CYS A 280 -5.35 -1.71 11.99
CA CYS A 280 -4.34 -2.13 12.96
C CYS A 280 -3.96 -3.61 12.77
N TRP A 281 -4.90 -4.47 12.35
CA TRP A 281 -4.63 -5.89 12.12
C TRP A 281 -3.58 -6.11 11.03
N ASN A 282 -3.61 -5.32 9.95
CA ASN A 282 -2.60 -5.30 8.89
C ASN A 282 -1.18 -5.12 9.46
N LEU A 283 -1.01 -4.25 10.45
CA LEU A 283 0.29 -3.97 11.06
C LEU A 283 0.82 -5.10 11.96
N MET A 284 -0.03 -6.01 12.46
CA MET A 284 0.32 -6.89 13.58
C MET A 284 0.28 -8.40 13.30
N HIS A 285 -0.32 -8.89 12.21
CA HIS A 285 -0.57 -10.34 12.07
C HIS A 285 -0.28 -10.92 10.67
N SER A 286 0.17 -12.17 10.66
CA SER A 286 0.48 -12.99 9.47
C SER A 286 -0.65 -13.99 9.08
N GLN A 287 -1.85 -13.84 9.64
CA GLN A 287 -3.02 -14.68 9.33
C GLN A 287 -4.13 -13.86 8.67
N PRO A 288 -4.90 -14.45 7.74
CA PRO A 288 -6.03 -13.77 7.12
C PRO A 288 -7.06 -13.46 8.21
N PRO A 289 -7.47 -12.19 8.40
CA PRO A 289 -8.56 -11.91 9.32
C PRO A 289 -9.85 -12.52 8.77
N LYS A 290 -10.64 -13.18 9.63
CA LYS A 290 -12.05 -13.43 9.34
C LYS A 290 -12.82 -12.19 9.73
N LYS A 291 -13.39 -11.41 8.79
CA LYS A 291 -14.29 -10.32 9.19
C LYS A 291 -15.45 -10.10 8.21
N ASN A 292 -16.66 -10.11 8.78
CA ASN A 292 -17.85 -9.54 8.18
C ASN A 292 -17.84 -8.03 8.49
N LEU A 293 -17.22 -7.22 7.62
CA LEU A 293 -17.25 -5.77 7.81
C LEU A 293 -18.69 -5.25 7.73
N SER A 294 -19.08 -4.38 8.67
CA SER A 294 -20.42 -3.77 8.66
C SER A 294 -20.58 -2.65 7.61
N PHE A 295 -19.51 -2.32 6.88
CA PHE A 295 -19.47 -1.28 5.86
C PHE A 295 -18.74 -1.74 4.59
N CYS A 296 -18.92 -1.01 3.50
CA CYS A 296 -18.22 -1.22 2.24
C CYS A 296 -17.84 0.12 1.62
N PHE A 297 -16.61 0.27 1.13
CA PHE A 297 -16.13 1.54 0.57
C PHE A 297 -16.82 1.95 -0.75
N PHE A 298 -17.50 1.01 -1.39
CA PHE A 298 -18.08 1.16 -2.74
C PHE A 298 -19.61 1.12 -2.75
N ARG A 299 -20.25 1.22 -1.59
CA ARG A 299 -21.70 1.40 -1.46
C ARG A 299 -22.00 2.88 -1.24
N ASN A 300 -23.02 3.37 -1.92
CA ASN A 300 -23.63 4.65 -1.57
C ASN A 300 -24.49 4.40 -0.33
N ASN A 301 -24.07 4.95 0.82
CA ASN A 301 -24.91 5.02 2.02
C ASN A 301 -25.91 6.18 1.91
#